data_AF-A0A928TLM6-F1
#
_entry.id   AF-A0A928TLM6-F1
#
_cell.length_a   1.000
_cell.length_b   1.000
_cell.length_c   1.000
_cell.angle_alpha   90.00
_cell.angle_beta   90.00
_cell.angle_gamma   90.00
#
_symmetry.space_group_name_H-M   'P 1'
#
loop_
_entity.id
_entity.type
_entity.pdbx_description
1 polymer ?
#
loop_
_entity_poly.entity_id
_entity_poly.type
_entity_poly.pdbx_seq_one_letter_code
_entity_poly.pdbx_strand_id
1 'polypeptide(L)'
;MTNARSNRREESVVAGYDPARCPRCGAVNACAMAAGDPRPCWCTRVVVPAALLDALPDDAKGVACLCAACIANAAAEGDAASC
;
A
#
# COMPACT_ATOMS: atom_id res chain seq x y z
N MET A 1 -12.94 18.64 41.76
CA MET A 1 -11.49 18.36 41.76
C MET A 1 -11.15 17.70 40.43
N THR A 2 -10.62 18.54 39.53
CA THR A 2 -9.81 18.29 38.34
C THR A 2 -10.11 17.09 37.42
N ASN A 3 -10.70 17.44 36.28
CA ASN A 3 -10.59 16.80 34.97
C ASN A 3 -9.20 16.17 34.69
N ALA A 4 -9.15 14.89 34.31
CA ALA A 4 -7.98 14.24 33.71
C ALA A 4 -8.44 13.31 32.58
N ARG A 5 -8.80 13.90 31.44
CA ARG A 5 -8.04 13.83 30.17
C ARG A 5 -7.78 12.40 29.68
N SER A 6 -8.61 12.00 28.72
CA SER A 6 -8.20 11.42 27.45
C SER A 6 -6.67 11.36 27.26
N ASN A 7 -6.05 10.18 27.42
CA ASN A 7 -4.66 9.88 27.09
C ASN A 7 -4.59 8.34 26.91
N ARG A 8 -4.45 7.74 25.73
CA ARG A 8 -3.49 8.05 24.65
C ARG A 8 -4.11 7.99 23.25
N ARG A 9 -4.07 9.15 22.59
CA ARG A 9 -4.06 9.34 21.14
C ARG A 9 -2.61 9.27 20.59
N GLU A 10 -1.72 8.53 21.25
CA GLU A 10 -0.26 8.55 20.97
C GLU A 10 0.31 7.25 20.36
N GLU A 11 -0.52 6.33 19.89
CA GLU A 11 -0.09 5.33 18.90
C GLU A 11 -0.49 5.84 17.50
N SER A 12 -0.05 7.07 17.25
CA SER A 12 -0.18 7.74 15.98
C SER A 12 0.95 7.21 15.08
N VAL A 13 0.58 6.55 13.99
CA VAL A 13 1.30 6.49 12.71
C VAL A 13 2.74 5.93 12.68
N VAL A 14 2.91 4.66 13.06
CA VAL A 14 3.98 3.82 12.46
C VAL A 14 3.35 2.61 11.79
N ALA A 15 3.22 2.70 10.46
CA ALA A 15 2.64 1.75 9.51
C ALA A 15 2.52 0.29 10.01
N GLY A 16 1.32 -0.07 10.48
CA GLY A 16 0.91 -1.44 10.78
C GLY A 16 0.58 -2.24 9.51
N TYR A 17 1.34 -2.05 8.43
CA TYR A 17 1.13 -2.73 7.17
C TYR A 17 2.01 -3.97 7.09
N ASP A 18 1.39 -5.13 6.91
CA ASP A 18 2.09 -6.38 6.64
C ASP A 18 2.81 -6.26 5.28
N PRO A 19 4.16 -6.35 5.24
CA PRO A 19 4.92 -6.18 4.01
C PRO A 19 4.61 -7.26 2.97
N ALA A 20 4.04 -8.41 3.35
CA ALA A 20 3.63 -9.48 2.45
C ALA A 20 2.19 -9.30 1.93
N ARG A 21 1.45 -8.30 2.41
CA ARG A 21 0.05 -8.06 2.04
C ARG A 21 -0.14 -6.70 1.37
N CYS A 22 -1.14 -6.67 0.49
CA CYS A 22 -1.58 -5.46 -0.15
C CYS A 22 -2.42 -4.62 0.84
N PRO A 23 -2.07 -3.36 1.10
CA PRO A 23 -2.83 -2.49 2.00
C PRO A 23 -4.23 -2.14 1.46
N ARG A 24 -4.44 -2.29 0.13
CA ARG A 24 -5.72 -1.99 -0.54
C ARG A 24 -6.74 -3.11 -0.43
N CYS A 25 -6.31 -4.37 -0.53
CA CYS A 25 -7.22 -5.52 -0.60
C CYS A 25 -6.91 -6.65 0.41
N GLY A 26 -5.82 -6.56 1.17
CA GLY A 26 -5.40 -7.57 2.16
C GLY A 26 -4.81 -8.86 1.58
N ALA A 27 -4.83 -9.02 0.25
CA ALA A 27 -4.28 -10.19 -0.44
C ALA A 27 -2.75 -10.21 -0.45
N VAL A 28 -2.16 -11.38 -0.70
CA VAL A 28 -0.70 -11.53 -0.83
C VAL A 28 -0.20 -10.70 -2.01
N ASN A 29 0.84 -9.90 -1.78
CA ASN A 29 1.43 -9.05 -2.83
C ASN A 29 2.54 -9.73 -3.64
N ALA A 30 3.02 -10.89 -3.18
CA ALA A 30 4.13 -11.63 -3.77
C ALA A 30 5.41 -10.77 -3.95
N CYS A 31 5.66 -9.86 -3.00
CA CYS A 31 6.82 -8.99 -3.06
C CYS A 31 8.11 -9.76 -2.73
N ALA A 32 9.06 -9.77 -3.66
CA ALA A 32 10.38 -10.38 -3.47
C ALA A 32 11.13 -9.76 -2.28
N MET A 33 11.06 -8.43 -2.12
CA MET A 33 11.72 -7.73 -1.02
C MET A 33 11.11 -8.10 0.34
N ALA A 34 9.77 -8.22 0.42
CA ALA A 34 9.09 -8.65 1.64
C ALA A 34 9.39 -10.12 1.99
N ALA A 35 9.63 -10.96 0.98
CA ALA A 35 10.04 -12.35 1.14
C ALA A 35 11.54 -12.52 1.46
N GLY A 36 12.33 -11.45 1.46
CA GLY A 36 13.79 -11.53 1.65
C GLY A 36 14.54 -12.11 0.46
N ASP A 37 13.95 -12.08 -0.74
CA ASP A 37 14.56 -12.56 -1.97
C ASP A 37 15.45 -11.46 -2.60
N PRO A 38 16.72 -11.77 -2.94
CA PRO A 38 17.63 -10.80 -3.55
C PRO A 38 17.27 -10.44 -5.01
N ARG A 39 16.35 -11.15 -5.65
CA ARG A 39 15.94 -10.88 -7.03
C ARG A 39 15.03 -9.64 -7.11
N PRO A 40 15.07 -8.91 -8.25
CA PRO A 40 14.15 -7.79 -8.46
C PRO A 40 12.70 -8.27 -8.40
N CYS A 41 11.86 -7.56 -7.64
CA CYS A 41 10.45 -7.86 -7.51
C CYS A 41 9.73 -7.74 -8.88
N TRP A 42 8.69 -8.55 -9.10
CA TRP A 42 7.88 -8.47 -10.32
C TRP A 42 7.30 -7.07 -10.55
N CYS A 43 7.00 -6.33 -9.47
CA CYS A 43 6.40 -5.00 -9.55
C CYS A 43 7.32 -3.96 -10.18
N THR A 44 8.64 -4.18 -10.20
CA THR A 44 9.61 -3.25 -10.82
C THR A 44 9.61 -3.36 -12.35
N ARG A 45 8.87 -4.32 -12.92
CA ARG A 45 8.78 -4.57 -14.36
C ARG A 45 7.45 -4.08 -14.95
N VAL A 46 6.57 -3.53 -14.12
CA VAL A 46 5.26 -3.01 -14.54
C VAL A 46 5.16 -1.54 -14.20
N VAL A 47 4.29 -0.84 -14.92
CA VAL A 47 3.93 0.55 -14.61
C VAL A 47 2.85 0.52 -13.52
N VAL A 48 3.13 1.18 -12.39
CA VAL A 48 2.14 1.36 -11.33
C VAL A 48 1.38 2.66 -11.58
N PRO A 49 0.04 2.63 -11.76
CA PRO A 49 -0.74 3.84 -12.00
C PRO A 49 -0.63 4.85 -10.86
N ALA A 50 -0.42 6.13 -11.17
CA ALA A 50 -0.34 7.20 -10.17
C ALA A 50 -1.63 7.30 -9.34
N ALA A 51 -2.80 7.21 -10.00
CA ALA A 51 -4.10 7.22 -9.33
C ALA A 51 -4.26 6.11 -8.28
N LEU A 52 -3.62 4.94 -8.48
CA LEU A 52 -3.60 3.87 -7.48
C LEU A 52 -2.78 4.26 -6.27
N LEU A 53 -1.64 4.91 -6.47
CA LEU A 53 -0.76 5.40 -5.40
C LEU A 53 -1.42 6.55 -4.63
N ASP A 54 -2.08 7.46 -5.33
CA ASP A 54 -2.77 8.60 -4.73
C ASP A 54 -3.96 8.17 -3.87
N ALA A 55 -4.64 7.09 -4.25
CA ALA A 55 -5.73 6.48 -3.49
C ALA A 55 -5.27 5.73 -2.23
N LEU A 56 -3.96 5.56 -2.01
CA LEU A 56 -3.45 4.97 -0.78
C LEU A 56 -3.47 5.98 0.38
N PRO A 57 -3.59 5.49 1.62
CA PRO A 57 -3.26 6.27 2.81
C PRO A 57 -1.82 6.79 2.76
N ASP A 58 -1.58 8.01 3.26
CA ASP A 58 -0.24 8.64 3.21
C ASP A 58 0.83 7.84 3.96
N ASP A 59 0.45 7.09 4.99
CA ASP A 59 1.32 6.18 5.75
C ASP A 59 1.64 4.86 5.02
N ALA A 60 0.87 4.51 3.99
CA ALA A 60 1.14 3.36 3.12
C ALA A 60 2.00 3.74 1.90
N LYS A 61 1.99 5.02 1.48
CA LYS A 61 2.72 5.51 0.30
C LYS A 61 4.23 5.36 0.49
N GLY A 62 4.89 4.73 -0.47
CA GLY A 62 6.34 4.51 -0.45
C GLY A 62 6.83 3.47 0.57
N VAL A 63 5.93 2.86 1.36
CA VAL A 63 6.27 1.87 2.39
C VAL A 63 5.65 0.51 2.08
N ALA A 64 4.36 0.48 1.71
CA ALA A 64 3.63 -0.77 1.51
C ALA A 64 3.64 -1.25 0.04
N CYS A 65 3.75 -2.57 -0.14
CA CYS A 65 3.76 -3.19 -1.47
C CYS A 65 2.35 -3.57 -1.94
N LEU A 66 2.07 -3.36 -3.24
CA LEU A 66 0.78 -3.64 -3.88
C LEU A 66 0.77 -5.00 -4.58
N CYS A 67 -0.39 -5.66 -4.65
CA CYS A 67 -0.54 -6.91 -5.40
C CYS A 67 -0.81 -6.68 -6.89
N ALA A 68 -0.47 -7.66 -7.73
CA ALA A 68 -0.65 -7.60 -9.19
C ALA A 68 -2.10 -7.33 -9.59
N ALA A 69 -3.07 -7.88 -8.87
CA ALA A 69 -4.48 -7.66 -9.15
C ALA A 69 -4.89 -6.19 -8.96
N CYS A 70 -4.43 -5.53 -7.90
CA CYS A 70 -4.73 -4.11 -7.69
C CYS A 70 -4.07 -3.22 -8.74
N ILE A 71 -2.83 -3.54 -9.15
CA ILE A 71 -2.13 -2.80 -10.21
C ILE A 71 -2.85 -2.98 -11.55
N ALA A 72 -3.24 -4.21 -11.90
CA ALA A 72 -3.95 -4.50 -13.13
C ALA A 72 -5.33 -3.83 -13.19
N ASN A 73 -6.10 -3.87 -12.09
CA ASN A 73 -7.39 -3.20 -12.02
C ASN A 73 -7.26 -1.68 -12.19
N ALA A 74 -6.29 -1.07 -11.51
CA ALA A 74 -6.06 0.36 -11.66
C ALA A 74 -5.55 0.76 -13.05
N ALA A 75 -4.79 -0.12 -13.72
CA ALA A 75 -4.38 0.11 -15.10
C ALA A 75 -5.58 0.10 -16.05
N ALA A 76 -6.54 -0.80 -15.84
CA ALA A 76 -7.80 -0.81 -16.60
C ALA A 76 -8.69 0.41 -16.28
N GLU A 77 -8.71 0.88 -15.03
CA GLU A 77 -9.43 2.10 -14.63
C GLU A 77 -8.82 3.37 -15.25
N GLY A 78 -7.48 3.44 -15.36
CA GLY A 78 -6.78 4.58 -15.97
C GLY A 78 -6.95 4.69 -17.49
N ASP A 79 -7.14 3.56 -18.17
CA ASP A 79 -7.51 3.51 -19.60
C ASP A 79 -8.95 4.01 -19.81
N ALA A 80 -9.88 3.59 -18.94
CA ALA A 80 -11.28 4.04 -18.99
C ALA A 80 -11.47 5.54 -18.66
N ALA A 81 -10.56 6.14 -17.89
CA ALA A 81 -10.59 7.57 -17.56
C ALA A 81 -10.04 8.46 -18.70
N SER A 82 -9.52 7.88 -19.78
CA SER A 82 -9.05 8.59 -20.97
C SER A 82 -10.08 8.63 -22.11
N CYS A 83 -11.31 8.17 -21.86
CA CYS A 83 -12.43 8.14 -22.81
C CYS A 83 -13.34 9.36 -22.71
#